data_AF-A0A841FNR7-F1
#
_entry.id   AF-A0A841FNR7-F1
#
_cell.length_a   1.000
_cell.length_b   1.000
_cell.length_c   1.000
_cell.angle_alpha   90.00
_cell.angle_beta   90.00
_cell.angle_gamma   90.00
#
_symmetry.space_group_name_H-M   'P 1'
#
loop_
_entity.id
_entity.type
_entity.pdbx_description
1 polymer ?
#
loop_
_entity_poly.entity_id
_entity_poly.type
_entity_poly.pdbx_seq_one_letter_code
_entity_poly.pdbx_strand_id
1 'polypeptide(L)'
;MTTRVESNSYLTEEQHRVYTLRDSLTRNGGTPSGFLEVLAAVVEEGTWRKVPSGVNDDRPFESFKDFIEAKPPFGLNASVSDVRILLQLRHPHETNSEIRSRMDAMRATVRTLLGPVPGADPTLQDAREFGAFALTGGWHFGLMVARSVRPGATGKGRHDAKLSAKQFAKEAGTSTSRVMRFFRAWERAATAGVVPAAGMLSPGQELSLPEPQRWSEYFSAASTADDGVGGESLEVGDDVQRGRTDVMRRVIAEDPDAANAALEAIVERLEDDPELQTALVHEVSETPQLKKAIAAEGKRTSQLEYLHRIADEGKVKTPAGLLIEAPKAIRDAAARHLAKIQLSPTLDPGQAATEAYGSVRQLVAEAVESSSALQSEEQRAKARRVLGSAARNLAAIQSLLDSKEVDEDLLTELTSLQETVNGLVEQAAHIQG
;
A
#
# COMPACT_ATOMS: atom_id res chain seq x y z
N MET A 1 64.98 -4.47 -7.36
CA MET A 1 63.89 -3.77 -8.06
C MET A 1 64.11 -3.89 -9.54
N THR A 2 63.39 -4.79 -10.20
CA THR A 2 63.18 -4.78 -11.64
C THR A 2 61.82 -5.45 -11.87
N THR A 3 60.90 -4.62 -12.33
CA THR A 3 59.49 -4.86 -12.58
C THR A 3 59.25 -6.07 -13.47
N ARG A 4 58.43 -7.02 -12.99
CA ARG A 4 57.72 -7.95 -13.86
C ARG A 4 56.65 -7.17 -14.62
N VAL A 5 56.95 -6.86 -15.88
CA VAL A 5 55.96 -6.55 -16.90
C VAL A 5 55.72 -7.86 -17.66
N GLU A 6 54.65 -8.56 -17.30
CA GLU A 6 54.08 -9.67 -18.10
C GLU A 6 52.57 -9.39 -18.15
N SER A 7 52.12 -8.61 -19.12
CA SER A 7 51.61 -9.08 -20.43
C SER A 7 50.15 -9.53 -20.38
N ASN A 8 49.21 -8.57 -20.39
CA ASN A 8 47.78 -8.74 -20.71
C ASN A 8 47.53 -9.13 -22.20
N SER A 9 48.48 -9.80 -22.86
CA SER A 9 48.57 -9.93 -24.33
C SER A 9 48.13 -11.27 -24.92
N TYR A 10 47.44 -12.14 -24.17
CA TYR A 10 47.01 -13.46 -24.65
C TYR A 10 45.54 -13.80 -24.35
N LEU A 11 44.68 -12.79 -24.22
CA LEU A 11 43.26 -13.04 -24.15
C LEU A 11 42.69 -13.06 -25.57
N THR A 12 41.90 -14.09 -25.91
CA THR A 12 41.15 -14.13 -27.17
C THR A 12 40.19 -12.94 -27.26
N GLU A 13 39.70 -12.62 -28.46
CA GLU A 13 38.79 -11.50 -28.67
C GLU A 13 37.54 -11.64 -27.78
N GLU A 14 37.04 -12.86 -27.61
CA GLU A 14 35.89 -13.21 -26.79
C GLU A 14 36.19 -13.06 -25.30
N GLN A 15 37.39 -13.43 -24.84
CA GLN A 15 37.82 -13.21 -23.46
C GLN A 15 37.98 -11.71 -23.16
N HIS A 16 38.52 -10.93 -24.10
CA HIS A 16 38.58 -9.47 -24.00
C HIS A 16 37.18 -8.86 -23.88
N ARG A 17 36.20 -9.39 -24.62
CA ARG A 17 34.80 -8.94 -24.53
C ARG A 17 34.18 -9.27 -23.18
N VAL A 18 34.28 -10.51 -22.69
CA VAL A 18 33.78 -10.90 -21.35
C VAL A 18 34.43 -10.04 -20.26
N TYR A 19 35.73 -9.79 -20.38
CA TYR A 19 36.46 -8.93 -19.46
C TYR A 19 35.99 -7.46 -19.53
N THR A 20 35.80 -6.90 -20.72
CA THR A 20 35.34 -5.50 -20.93
C THR A 20 33.90 -5.29 -20.46
N LEU A 21 33.01 -6.25 -20.76
CA LEU A 21 31.60 -6.26 -20.33
C LEU A 21 31.47 -6.37 -18.81
N ARG A 22 32.38 -7.07 -18.14
CA ARG A 22 32.42 -7.16 -16.67
C ARG A 22 33.08 -5.95 -16.03
N ASP A 23 34.12 -5.40 -16.63
CA ASP A 23 34.80 -4.21 -16.11
C ASP A 23 33.86 -2.98 -16.14
N SER A 24 33.01 -2.87 -17.17
CA SER A 24 31.93 -1.88 -17.21
C SER A 24 30.89 -2.10 -16.10
N LEU A 25 30.62 -3.35 -15.71
CA LEU A 25 29.78 -3.70 -14.56
C LEU A 25 30.38 -3.19 -13.24
N THR A 26 31.69 -3.36 -13.04
CA THR A 26 32.39 -2.97 -11.80
C THR A 26 32.63 -1.47 -11.68
N ARG A 27 32.86 -0.76 -12.80
CA ARG A 27 33.07 0.71 -12.81
C ARG A 27 31.78 1.51 -12.63
N ASN A 28 30.63 0.98 -13.06
CA ASN A 28 29.33 1.61 -12.93
C ASN A 28 28.57 1.23 -11.64
N GLY A 29 29.27 0.65 -10.64
CA GLY A 29 28.69 0.34 -9.33
C GLY A 29 27.89 -0.98 -9.24
N GLY A 30 28.06 -1.91 -10.19
CA GLY A 30 27.47 -3.26 -10.09
C GLY A 30 25.95 -3.28 -10.08
N THR A 31 25.30 -2.40 -10.86
CA THR A 31 23.84 -2.32 -10.88
C THR A 31 23.23 -3.56 -11.53
N PRO A 32 22.10 -4.08 -10.99
CA PRO A 32 21.39 -5.21 -11.57
C PRO A 32 21.06 -5.04 -13.05
N SER A 33 20.76 -3.80 -13.46
CA SER A 33 20.49 -3.41 -14.83
C SER A 33 21.69 -3.67 -15.76
N GLY A 34 22.90 -3.27 -15.35
CA GLY A 34 24.11 -3.52 -16.14
C GLY A 34 24.38 -5.01 -16.31
N PHE A 35 24.03 -5.84 -15.32
CA PHE A 35 24.22 -7.28 -15.39
C PHE A 35 23.28 -7.94 -16.40
N LEU A 36 22.04 -7.46 -16.50
CA LEU A 36 21.08 -7.92 -17.50
C LEU A 36 21.54 -7.59 -18.93
N GLU A 37 22.14 -6.42 -19.13
CA GLU A 37 22.73 -6.03 -20.43
C GLU A 37 23.92 -6.94 -20.81
N VAL A 38 24.76 -7.30 -19.85
CA VAL A 38 25.86 -8.26 -20.06
C VAL A 38 25.32 -9.65 -20.43
N LEU A 39 24.29 -10.13 -19.73
CA LEU A 39 23.64 -11.39 -20.06
C LEU A 39 23.00 -11.36 -21.45
N ALA A 40 22.34 -10.25 -21.81
CA ALA A 40 21.74 -10.08 -23.13
C ALA A 40 22.80 -10.18 -24.24
N ALA A 41 23.90 -9.43 -24.11
CA ALA A 41 25.00 -9.47 -25.07
C ALA A 41 25.64 -10.87 -25.19
N VAL A 42 25.90 -11.54 -24.06
CA VAL A 42 26.51 -12.88 -24.03
C VAL A 42 25.62 -13.93 -24.72
N VAL A 43 24.31 -13.82 -24.53
CA VAL A 43 23.33 -14.77 -25.08
C VAL A 43 23.08 -14.49 -26.57
N GLU A 44 22.92 -13.23 -26.96
CA GLU A 44 22.72 -12.81 -28.35
C GLU A 44 23.91 -13.18 -29.23
N GLU A 45 25.12 -12.94 -28.76
CA GLU A 45 26.35 -13.21 -29.52
C GLU A 45 26.82 -14.68 -29.41
N GLY A 46 26.20 -15.45 -28.51
CA GLY A 46 26.60 -16.82 -28.18
C GLY A 46 28.02 -16.91 -27.62
N THR A 47 28.51 -15.84 -26.97
CA THR A 47 29.90 -15.69 -26.51
C THR A 47 30.33 -16.82 -25.59
N TRP A 48 29.43 -17.29 -24.72
CA TRP A 48 29.69 -18.41 -23.80
C TRP A 48 30.04 -19.73 -24.49
N ARG A 49 29.67 -19.91 -25.77
CA ARG A 49 30.01 -21.09 -26.60
C ARG A 49 31.32 -20.95 -27.35
N LYS A 50 31.97 -19.79 -27.26
CA LYS A 50 33.20 -19.46 -28.00
C LYS A 50 34.37 -19.25 -27.04
N VAL A 51 34.09 -18.83 -25.80
CA VAL A 51 35.11 -18.62 -24.77
C VAL A 51 35.62 -19.97 -24.27
N PRO A 52 36.96 -20.19 -24.23
CA PRO A 52 37.56 -21.40 -23.68
C PRO A 52 37.22 -21.54 -22.19
N SER A 53 37.04 -22.77 -21.73
CA SER A 53 36.58 -23.06 -20.36
C SER A 53 37.67 -22.94 -19.29
N GLY A 54 38.96 -22.83 -19.68
CA GLY A 54 40.05 -22.68 -18.72
C GLY A 54 41.42 -22.35 -19.32
N VAL A 55 42.40 -22.17 -18.43
CA VAL A 55 43.81 -21.96 -18.82
C VAL A 55 44.35 -23.28 -19.37
N ASN A 56 44.59 -23.36 -20.68
CA ASN A 56 45.01 -24.53 -21.46
C ASN A 56 43.88 -25.50 -21.90
N ASP A 57 42.63 -25.06 -21.90
CA ASP A 57 41.53 -25.80 -22.53
C ASP A 57 40.91 -24.98 -23.65
N ASP A 58 41.11 -25.41 -24.91
CA ASP A 58 40.54 -24.76 -26.09
C ASP A 58 39.04 -25.09 -26.26
N ARG A 59 38.48 -25.95 -25.41
CA ARG A 59 37.08 -26.34 -25.50
C ARG A 59 36.19 -25.29 -24.84
N PRO A 60 35.10 -24.87 -25.50
CA PRO A 60 34.09 -24.03 -24.89
C PRO A 60 33.37 -24.70 -23.71
N PHE A 61 32.64 -23.91 -22.94
CA PHE A 61 31.80 -24.42 -21.86
C PHE A 61 30.73 -25.39 -22.37
N GLU A 62 30.64 -26.57 -21.74
CA GLU A 62 29.61 -27.57 -22.05
C GLU A 62 28.22 -27.16 -21.55
N SER A 63 28.15 -26.33 -20.50
CA SER A 63 26.91 -25.79 -19.99
C SER A 63 26.99 -24.28 -19.70
N PHE A 64 25.87 -23.59 -19.88
CA PHE A 64 25.76 -22.17 -19.57
C PHE A 64 25.93 -21.89 -18.06
N LYS A 65 25.55 -22.87 -17.23
CA LYS A 65 25.77 -22.84 -15.78
C LYS A 65 27.26 -22.72 -15.47
N ASP A 66 28.08 -23.56 -16.08
CA ASP A 66 29.52 -23.58 -15.81
C ASP A 66 30.19 -22.27 -16.24
N PHE A 67 29.71 -21.67 -17.34
CA PHE A 67 30.15 -20.34 -17.78
C PHE A 67 29.79 -19.23 -16.78
N ILE A 68 28.57 -19.25 -16.22
CA ILE A 68 28.14 -18.25 -15.22
C ILE A 68 28.99 -18.33 -13.96
N GLU A 69 29.27 -19.54 -13.48
CA GLU A 69 29.99 -19.79 -12.23
C GLU A 69 31.51 -19.68 -12.39
N ALA A 70 32.04 -19.79 -13.62
CA ALA A 70 33.46 -19.73 -13.89
C ALA A 70 34.09 -18.36 -13.58
N LYS A 71 35.35 -18.40 -13.17
CA LYS A 71 36.11 -17.19 -12.83
C LYS A 71 36.48 -16.40 -14.08
N PRO A 72 36.59 -15.06 -13.97
CA PRO A 72 37.11 -14.23 -15.05
C PRO A 72 38.58 -14.62 -15.30
N PRO A 73 39.07 -14.52 -16.54
CA PRO A 73 38.44 -13.94 -17.74
C PRO A 73 37.51 -14.89 -18.52
N PHE A 74 37.29 -16.13 -18.04
CA PHE A 74 36.57 -17.17 -18.78
C PHE A 74 35.05 -17.15 -18.55
N GLY A 75 34.62 -16.73 -17.36
CA GLY A 75 33.21 -16.68 -16.97
C GLY A 75 32.82 -15.42 -16.20
N LEU A 76 31.58 -15.39 -15.73
CA LEU A 76 30.98 -14.21 -15.09
C LEU A 76 31.19 -14.16 -13.57
N ASN A 77 31.58 -15.27 -12.94
CA ASN A 77 31.74 -15.42 -11.49
C ASN A 77 30.52 -14.95 -10.71
N ALA A 78 29.34 -15.37 -11.14
CA ALA A 78 28.07 -15.19 -10.45
C ALA A 78 27.51 -16.56 -10.07
N SER A 79 26.67 -16.63 -9.03
CA SER A 79 25.97 -17.88 -8.73
C SER A 79 24.72 -18.00 -9.61
N VAL A 80 24.36 -19.22 -10.02
CA VAL A 80 23.12 -19.46 -10.77
C VAL A 80 21.88 -18.99 -10.00
N SER A 81 21.89 -19.08 -8.67
CA SER A 81 20.80 -18.58 -7.82
C SER A 81 20.68 -17.06 -7.91
N ASP A 82 21.79 -16.33 -7.85
CA ASP A 82 21.78 -14.86 -7.96
C ASP A 82 21.34 -14.43 -9.36
N VAL A 83 21.80 -15.13 -10.41
CA VAL A 83 21.34 -14.88 -11.78
C VAL A 83 19.82 -15.08 -11.90
N ARG A 84 19.27 -16.13 -11.30
CA ARG A 84 17.82 -16.37 -11.29
C ARG A 84 17.04 -15.26 -10.60
N ILE A 85 17.57 -14.69 -9.52
CA ILE A 85 16.98 -13.52 -8.85
C ILE A 85 17.07 -12.29 -9.77
N LEU A 86 18.23 -12.06 -10.38
CA LEU A 86 18.45 -10.91 -11.27
C LEU A 86 17.54 -10.95 -12.50
N LEU A 87 17.27 -12.12 -13.07
CA LEU A 87 16.32 -12.29 -14.19
C LEU A 87 14.87 -11.90 -13.82
N GLN A 88 14.54 -11.77 -12.54
CA GLN A 88 13.24 -11.29 -12.07
C GLN A 88 13.13 -9.77 -12.04
N LEU A 89 14.26 -9.06 -12.10
CA LEU A 89 14.29 -7.60 -12.09
C LEU A 89 14.02 -7.02 -13.48
N ARG A 90 13.28 -5.91 -13.53
CA ARG A 90 13.05 -5.14 -14.76
C ARG A 90 14.21 -4.18 -14.99
N HIS A 91 14.72 -4.17 -16.22
CA HIS A 91 15.66 -3.17 -16.66
C HIS A 91 14.95 -1.79 -16.72
N PRO A 92 15.57 -0.70 -16.20
CA PRO A 92 14.94 0.61 -16.09
C PRO A 92 14.40 1.19 -17.40
N HIS A 93 14.92 0.72 -18.54
CA HIS A 93 14.55 1.20 -19.87
C HIS A 93 13.58 0.25 -20.62
N GLU A 94 12.97 -0.73 -19.94
CA GLU A 94 11.92 -1.60 -20.53
C GLU A 94 10.60 -0.88 -20.81
N THR A 95 10.51 0.43 -20.55
CA THR A 95 9.47 1.29 -21.13
C THR A 95 9.58 1.37 -22.66
N ASN A 96 10.79 1.23 -23.21
CA ASN A 96 11.03 1.08 -24.65
C ASN A 96 10.71 -0.35 -25.12
N SER A 97 9.90 -0.49 -26.17
CA SER A 97 9.44 -1.78 -26.72
C SER A 97 10.56 -2.66 -27.27
N GLU A 98 11.60 -2.06 -27.85
CA GLU A 98 12.75 -2.78 -28.39
C GLU A 98 13.59 -3.38 -27.26
N ILE A 99 13.89 -2.57 -26.23
CA ILE A 99 14.62 -3.01 -25.04
C ILE A 99 13.84 -4.09 -24.30
N ARG A 100 12.51 -3.95 -24.18
CA ARG A 100 11.65 -4.96 -23.57
C ARG A 100 11.73 -6.30 -24.31
N SER A 101 11.56 -6.27 -25.63
CA SER A 101 11.61 -7.48 -26.47
C SER A 101 12.97 -8.18 -26.36
N ARG A 102 14.05 -7.39 -26.32
CA ARG A 102 15.42 -7.85 -26.14
C ARG A 102 15.62 -8.55 -24.78
N MET A 103 15.17 -7.93 -23.69
CA MET A 103 15.27 -8.49 -22.33
C MET A 103 14.43 -9.75 -22.16
N ASP A 104 13.24 -9.81 -22.76
CA ASP A 104 12.36 -10.98 -22.69
C ASP A 104 12.95 -12.17 -23.45
N ALA A 105 13.54 -11.94 -24.63
CA ALA A 105 14.26 -12.96 -25.40
C ALA A 105 15.47 -13.51 -24.64
N MET A 106 16.25 -12.62 -24.00
CA MET A 106 17.36 -13.01 -23.13
C MET A 106 16.87 -13.87 -21.96
N ARG A 107 15.86 -13.42 -21.20
CA ARG A 107 15.32 -14.17 -20.04
C ARG A 107 14.83 -15.56 -20.44
N ALA A 108 14.09 -15.67 -21.54
CA ALA A 108 13.60 -16.96 -22.05
C ALA A 108 14.75 -17.91 -22.38
N THR A 109 15.79 -17.39 -23.04
CA THR A 109 16.95 -18.19 -23.43
C THR A 109 17.77 -18.62 -22.21
N VAL A 110 18.05 -17.70 -21.27
CA VAL A 110 18.79 -18.03 -20.05
C VAL A 110 18.04 -19.04 -19.18
N ARG A 111 16.71 -18.92 -19.03
CA ARG A 111 15.90 -19.91 -18.29
C ARG A 111 15.97 -21.29 -18.93
N THR A 112 15.93 -21.36 -20.25
CA THR A 112 16.09 -22.61 -21.00
C THR A 112 17.46 -23.23 -20.76
N LEU A 113 18.52 -22.42 -20.81
CA LEU A 113 19.91 -22.87 -20.63
C LEU A 113 20.22 -23.30 -19.19
N LEU A 114 19.56 -22.71 -18.19
CA LEU A 114 19.76 -23.05 -16.77
C LEU A 114 18.87 -24.19 -16.28
N GLY A 115 17.82 -24.57 -17.02
CA GLY A 115 16.90 -25.64 -16.66
C GLY A 115 16.07 -25.37 -15.38
N PRO A 116 15.26 -26.34 -14.94
CA PRO A 116 14.54 -26.27 -13.66
C PRO A 116 15.50 -26.39 -12.46
N VAL A 117 15.11 -25.86 -11.30
CA VAL A 117 15.93 -25.93 -10.08
C VAL A 117 15.94 -27.37 -9.53
N PRO A 118 17.10 -28.04 -9.40
CA PRO A 118 17.16 -29.43 -8.91
C PRO A 118 16.64 -29.52 -7.46
N GLY A 119 15.62 -30.35 -7.23
CA GLY A 119 15.07 -30.62 -5.89
C GLY A 119 14.01 -29.63 -5.38
N ALA A 120 13.63 -28.63 -6.18
CA ALA A 120 12.49 -27.77 -5.86
C ALA A 120 11.17 -28.44 -6.32
N ASP A 121 10.13 -28.34 -5.49
CA ASP A 121 8.77 -28.71 -5.90
C ASP A 121 8.32 -27.74 -7.01
N PRO A 122 8.09 -28.24 -8.25
CA PRO A 122 7.72 -27.38 -9.38
C PRO A 122 6.45 -26.56 -9.12
N THR A 123 5.53 -27.09 -8.31
CA THR A 123 4.28 -26.39 -7.99
C THR A 123 4.48 -25.22 -7.02
N LEU A 124 5.40 -25.37 -6.07
CA LEU A 124 5.78 -24.29 -5.15
C LEU A 124 6.62 -23.23 -5.85
N GLN A 125 7.46 -23.64 -6.80
CA GLN A 125 8.22 -22.72 -7.64
C GLN A 125 7.26 -21.86 -8.49
N ASP A 126 6.32 -22.50 -9.19
CA ASP A 126 5.28 -21.80 -9.97
C ASP A 126 4.45 -20.85 -9.10
N ALA A 127 4.09 -21.23 -7.88
CA ALA A 127 3.34 -20.36 -6.97
C ALA A 127 4.15 -19.11 -6.59
N ARG A 128 5.42 -19.28 -6.22
CA ARG A 128 6.30 -18.15 -5.88
C ARG A 128 6.53 -17.22 -7.07
N GLU A 129 6.75 -17.79 -8.25
CA GLU A 129 6.91 -17.01 -9.49
C GLU A 129 5.62 -16.27 -9.86
N PHE A 130 4.46 -16.94 -9.78
CA PHE A 130 3.16 -16.31 -9.99
C PHE A 130 2.90 -15.12 -9.05
N GLY A 131 3.35 -15.23 -7.79
CA GLY A 131 3.26 -14.16 -6.79
C GLY A 131 4.21 -12.98 -7.03
N ALA A 132 5.47 -13.26 -7.39
CA ALA A 132 6.50 -12.25 -7.60
C ALA A 132 6.22 -11.35 -8.82
N PHE A 133 5.57 -11.88 -9.84
CA PHE A 133 5.33 -11.19 -11.11
C PHE A 133 3.94 -10.53 -11.18
N ALA A 134 3.51 -9.85 -10.11
CA ALA A 134 2.15 -9.32 -9.94
C ALA A 134 1.61 -8.41 -11.08
N LEU A 135 2.48 -7.91 -11.97
CA LEU A 135 2.16 -6.96 -13.04
C LEU A 135 2.32 -7.50 -14.48
N THR A 136 2.77 -8.74 -14.70
CA THR A 136 2.96 -9.33 -16.05
C THR A 136 2.06 -10.55 -16.24
N GLY A 137 0.79 -10.30 -16.59
CA GLY A 137 -0.18 -11.35 -16.94
C GLY A 137 0.01 -11.90 -18.36
N GLY A 138 -0.44 -13.13 -18.62
CA GLY A 138 -0.35 -13.75 -19.95
C GLY A 138 -0.50 -15.27 -19.96
N TRP A 139 -0.23 -15.89 -21.12
CA TRP A 139 -0.19 -17.35 -21.30
C TRP A 139 0.70 -18.06 -20.29
N HIS A 140 1.81 -17.46 -19.88
CA HIS A 140 2.76 -18.05 -18.95
C HIS A 140 2.16 -18.25 -17.54
N PHE A 141 1.33 -17.30 -17.10
CA PHE A 141 0.60 -17.41 -15.83
C PHE A 141 -0.50 -18.47 -15.93
N GLY A 142 -1.17 -18.53 -17.08
CA GLY A 142 -2.11 -19.61 -17.39
C GLY A 142 -1.44 -20.98 -17.31
N LEU A 143 -0.25 -21.14 -17.89
CA LEU A 143 0.52 -22.38 -17.88
C LEU A 143 0.93 -22.79 -16.46
N MET A 144 1.51 -21.87 -15.69
CA MET A 144 1.91 -22.12 -14.30
C MET A 144 0.72 -22.61 -13.46
N VAL A 145 -0.42 -21.93 -13.56
CA VAL A 145 -1.63 -22.34 -12.84
C VAL A 145 -2.16 -23.68 -13.36
N ALA A 146 -2.24 -23.89 -14.68
CA ALA A 146 -2.78 -25.12 -15.26
C ALA A 146 -1.93 -26.36 -14.97
N ARG A 147 -0.59 -26.23 -14.93
CA ARG A 147 0.31 -27.34 -14.63
C ARG A 147 0.44 -27.62 -13.13
N SER A 148 0.11 -26.65 -12.28
CA SER A 148 0.34 -26.75 -10.83
C SER A 148 -0.91 -26.71 -9.94
N VAL A 149 -2.10 -26.42 -10.48
CA VAL A 149 -3.35 -26.31 -9.71
C VAL A 149 -4.40 -27.34 -10.13
N ARG A 150 -5.09 -27.92 -9.13
CA ARG A 150 -6.31 -28.70 -9.27
C ARG A 150 -7.43 -28.11 -8.40
N PRO A 151 -8.49 -27.51 -8.98
CA PRO A 151 -9.61 -26.99 -8.20
C PRO A 151 -10.32 -28.12 -7.43
N GLY A 152 -10.61 -27.91 -6.15
CA GLY A 152 -11.34 -28.88 -5.32
C GLY A 152 -10.50 -30.02 -4.71
N ALA A 153 -9.18 -30.05 -4.91
CA ALA A 153 -8.31 -31.00 -4.22
C ALA A 153 -8.34 -30.73 -2.70
N THR A 154 -8.93 -31.64 -1.92
CA THR A 154 -8.83 -31.65 -0.47
C THR A 154 -7.43 -32.14 -0.13
N GLY A 155 -6.60 -31.26 0.44
CA GLY A 155 -5.21 -31.57 0.74
C GLY A 155 -5.09 -32.82 1.63
N LYS A 156 -4.76 -33.95 1.02
CA LYS A 156 -4.07 -35.15 1.54
C LYS A 156 -4.24 -36.31 0.54
N GLY A 157 -3.55 -36.23 -0.59
CA GLY A 157 -3.33 -37.37 -1.48
C GLY A 157 -1.86 -37.41 -1.87
N ARG A 158 -1.13 -38.44 -1.46
CA ARG A 158 0.31 -38.61 -1.76
C ARG A 158 0.59 -38.87 -3.26
N HIS A 159 -0.45 -38.93 -4.08
CA HIS A 159 -0.40 -39.16 -5.53
C HIS A 159 -0.93 -37.99 -6.38
N ASP A 160 -1.36 -36.87 -5.78
CA ASP A 160 -1.75 -35.68 -6.54
C ASP A 160 -0.57 -34.72 -6.54
N ALA A 161 0.17 -34.65 -7.65
CA ALA A 161 1.36 -33.81 -7.77
C ALA A 161 1.01 -32.30 -7.87
N LYS A 162 -0.28 -31.94 -7.95
CA LYS A 162 -0.78 -30.56 -8.06
C LYS A 162 -1.33 -30.04 -6.74
N LEU A 163 -1.25 -28.73 -6.55
CA LEU A 163 -1.78 -28.04 -5.37
C LEU A 163 -3.27 -27.71 -5.51
N SER A 164 -3.94 -27.57 -4.37
CA SER A 164 -5.25 -26.91 -4.35
C SER A 164 -5.10 -25.42 -4.68
N ALA A 165 -6.12 -24.80 -5.29
CA ALA A 165 -6.09 -23.37 -5.62
C ALA A 165 -5.85 -22.48 -4.38
N LYS A 166 -6.40 -22.87 -3.22
CA LYS A 166 -6.19 -22.18 -1.95
C LYS A 166 -4.74 -22.26 -1.47
N GLN A 167 -4.10 -23.41 -1.64
CA GLN A 167 -2.71 -23.60 -1.24
C GLN A 167 -1.75 -22.89 -2.20
N PHE A 168 -2.00 -22.97 -3.51
CA PHE A 168 -1.24 -22.21 -4.51
C PHE A 168 -1.33 -20.69 -4.24
N ALA A 169 -2.53 -20.17 -3.97
CA ALA A 169 -2.74 -18.76 -3.65
C ALA A 169 -1.99 -18.32 -2.38
N LYS A 170 -1.98 -19.16 -1.34
CA LYS A 170 -1.22 -18.91 -0.11
C LYS A 170 0.29 -18.81 -0.37
N GLU A 171 0.84 -19.76 -1.12
CA GLU A 171 2.28 -19.78 -1.45
C GLU A 171 2.68 -18.65 -2.42
N ALA A 172 1.74 -18.19 -3.24
CA ALA A 172 1.91 -17.05 -4.14
C ALA A 172 1.64 -15.68 -3.49
N GLY A 173 1.23 -15.62 -2.22
CA GLY A 173 0.88 -14.35 -1.56
C GLY A 173 -0.28 -13.61 -2.24
N THR A 174 -1.26 -14.33 -2.80
CA THR A 174 -2.36 -13.74 -3.59
C THR A 174 -3.72 -14.35 -3.29
N SER A 175 -4.79 -13.84 -3.90
CA SER A 175 -6.15 -14.35 -3.69
C SER A 175 -6.43 -15.61 -4.50
N THR A 176 -7.26 -16.50 -3.96
CA THR A 176 -7.71 -17.70 -4.68
C THR A 176 -8.50 -17.33 -5.94
N SER A 177 -9.26 -16.23 -5.91
CA SER A 177 -10.00 -15.72 -7.06
C SER A 177 -9.07 -15.35 -8.22
N ARG A 178 -7.92 -14.73 -7.95
CA ARG A 178 -6.91 -14.43 -8.98
C ARG A 178 -6.39 -15.70 -9.63
N VAL A 179 -6.00 -16.70 -8.84
CA VAL A 179 -5.53 -18.01 -9.36
C VAL A 179 -6.60 -18.67 -10.23
N MET A 180 -7.85 -18.69 -9.76
CA MET A 180 -8.97 -19.29 -10.50
C MET A 180 -9.29 -18.56 -11.81
N ARG A 181 -9.08 -17.25 -11.90
CA ARG A 181 -9.26 -16.48 -13.16
C ARG A 181 -8.30 -16.97 -14.26
N PHE A 182 -7.03 -17.19 -13.94
CA PHE A 182 -6.05 -17.75 -14.87
C PHE A 182 -6.35 -19.21 -15.22
N PHE A 183 -6.78 -20.03 -14.24
CA PHE A 183 -7.19 -21.41 -14.49
C PHE A 183 -8.37 -21.49 -15.47
N ARG A 184 -9.43 -20.70 -15.24
CA ARG A 184 -10.63 -20.67 -16.10
C ARG A 184 -10.32 -20.14 -17.51
N ALA A 185 -9.40 -19.19 -17.63
CA ALA A 185 -8.95 -18.70 -18.93
C ALA A 185 -8.20 -19.79 -19.72
N TRP A 186 -7.34 -20.55 -19.05
CA TRP A 186 -6.65 -21.69 -19.65
C TRP A 186 -7.62 -22.78 -20.11
N GLU A 187 -8.61 -23.16 -19.29
CA GLU A 187 -9.63 -24.17 -19.66
C GLU A 187 -10.51 -23.73 -20.84
N ARG A 188 -10.80 -22.43 -20.98
CA ARG A 188 -11.48 -21.89 -22.16
C ARG A 188 -10.63 -22.00 -23.41
N ALA A 189 -9.36 -21.63 -23.33
CA ALA A 189 -8.41 -21.83 -24.42
C ALA A 189 -8.26 -23.31 -24.78
N ALA A 190 -8.32 -24.21 -23.79
CA ALA A 190 -8.29 -25.65 -24.02
C ALA A 190 -9.56 -26.17 -24.70
N THR A 191 -10.73 -25.67 -24.31
CA THR A 191 -12.01 -25.98 -24.96
C THR A 191 -12.02 -25.53 -26.43
N ALA A 192 -11.36 -24.41 -26.74
CA ALA A 192 -11.16 -23.92 -28.10
C ALA A 192 -10.04 -24.65 -28.87
N GLY A 193 -9.37 -25.64 -28.27
CA GLY A 193 -8.31 -26.43 -28.89
C GLY A 193 -6.99 -25.67 -29.07
N VAL A 194 -6.79 -24.54 -28.39
CA VAL A 194 -5.60 -23.69 -28.54
C VAL A 194 -4.45 -24.16 -27.65
N VAL A 195 -4.77 -24.71 -26.48
CA VAL A 195 -3.81 -25.29 -25.54
C VAL A 195 -4.34 -26.63 -24.99
N PRO A 196 -3.50 -27.50 -24.41
CA PRO A 196 -4.00 -28.71 -23.76
C PRO A 196 -4.79 -28.41 -22.48
N ALA A 197 -5.79 -29.23 -22.16
CA ALA A 197 -6.54 -29.14 -20.90
C ALA A 197 -5.62 -29.30 -19.69
N ALA A 198 -5.90 -28.60 -18.59
CA ALA A 198 -5.05 -28.61 -17.39
C ALA A 198 -4.88 -30.03 -16.82
N GLY A 199 -5.91 -30.89 -16.94
CA GLY A 199 -5.83 -32.30 -16.52
C GLY A 199 -4.77 -33.14 -17.24
N MET A 200 -4.31 -32.70 -18.43
CA MET A 200 -3.29 -33.37 -19.23
C MET A 200 -1.86 -32.88 -18.94
N LEU A 201 -1.72 -31.84 -18.11
CA LEU A 201 -0.43 -31.21 -17.81
C LEU A 201 0.15 -31.76 -16.50
N SER A 202 1.46 -32.03 -16.50
CA SER A 202 2.20 -32.37 -15.28
C SER A 202 2.92 -31.15 -14.70
N PRO A 203 3.11 -31.05 -13.37
CA PRO A 203 3.91 -29.99 -12.76
C PRO A 203 5.29 -29.87 -13.41
N GLY A 204 5.72 -28.64 -13.70
CA GLY A 204 7.00 -28.36 -14.36
C GLY A 204 7.04 -28.68 -15.86
N GLN A 205 5.93 -29.12 -16.47
CA GLN A 205 5.86 -29.31 -17.92
C GLN A 205 5.93 -27.96 -18.64
N GLU A 206 6.86 -27.86 -19.58
CA GLU A 206 6.98 -26.72 -20.50
C GLU A 206 6.17 -26.96 -21.77
N LEU A 207 5.59 -25.89 -22.31
CA LEU A 207 4.75 -25.92 -23.50
C LEU A 207 5.10 -24.74 -24.41
N SER A 208 5.06 -24.96 -25.72
CA SER A 208 5.11 -23.86 -26.68
C SER A 208 3.81 -23.08 -26.57
N LEU A 209 3.91 -21.84 -26.09
CA LEU A 209 2.75 -20.99 -25.86
C LEU A 209 2.33 -20.29 -27.16
N PRO A 210 1.01 -20.08 -27.37
CA PRO A 210 0.51 -19.31 -28.50
C PRO A 210 0.98 -17.85 -28.46
N GLU A 211 0.71 -17.11 -29.55
CA GLU A 211 0.98 -15.68 -29.62
C GLU A 211 0.41 -14.92 -28.40
N PRO A 212 1.21 -14.05 -27.75
CA PRO A 212 0.82 -13.35 -26.52
C PRO A 212 -0.53 -12.62 -26.60
N GLN A 213 -0.84 -12.03 -27.76
CA GLN A 213 -2.05 -11.23 -27.99
C GLN A 213 -3.34 -12.08 -27.88
N ARG A 214 -3.28 -13.35 -28.26
CA ARG A 214 -4.41 -14.29 -28.20
C ARG A 214 -4.83 -14.64 -26.77
N TRP A 215 -3.96 -14.41 -25.78
CA TRP A 215 -4.33 -14.64 -24.38
C TRP A 215 -5.54 -13.78 -23.98
N SER A 216 -5.61 -12.56 -24.48
CA SER A 216 -6.69 -11.62 -24.16
C SER A 216 -8.07 -12.13 -24.57
N GLU A 217 -8.17 -12.89 -25.67
CA GLU A 217 -9.43 -13.52 -26.14
C GLU A 217 -9.99 -14.48 -25.08
N TYR A 218 -9.12 -15.31 -24.48
CA TYR A 218 -9.49 -16.32 -23.51
C TYR A 218 -9.43 -15.84 -22.08
N PHE A 219 -8.71 -14.76 -21.78
CA PHE A 219 -8.70 -14.18 -20.46
C PHE A 219 -9.94 -13.30 -20.24
N SER A 220 -10.32 -12.50 -21.25
CA SER A 220 -11.40 -11.51 -21.22
C SER A 220 -12.78 -12.02 -21.60
N ALA A 221 -12.93 -13.21 -22.19
CA ALA A 221 -14.28 -13.76 -22.50
C ALA A 221 -15.13 -14.15 -21.24
N ALA A 222 -14.70 -13.76 -20.05
CA ALA A 222 -15.48 -13.80 -18.81
C ALA A 222 -16.07 -12.43 -18.43
N SER A 223 -15.65 -11.33 -19.10
CA SER A 223 -16.09 -9.97 -18.76
C SER A 223 -17.57 -9.70 -19.05
N THR A 224 -18.33 -10.65 -19.59
CA THR A 224 -19.78 -10.54 -19.81
C THR A 224 -20.63 -11.44 -18.90
N ALA A 225 -20.04 -12.29 -18.05
CA ALA A 225 -20.85 -13.22 -17.25
C ALA A 225 -20.40 -13.49 -15.81
N ASP A 226 -19.17 -13.19 -15.38
CA ASP A 226 -18.79 -13.36 -13.97
C ASP A 226 -17.48 -12.59 -13.67
N ASP A 227 -17.52 -11.71 -12.67
CA ASP A 227 -16.41 -10.99 -12.02
C ASP A 227 -15.58 -9.94 -12.81
N GLY A 228 -16.00 -8.67 -12.65
CA GLY A 228 -15.22 -7.61 -11.98
C GLY A 228 -13.73 -7.37 -12.30
N VAL A 229 -13.49 -6.27 -13.03
CA VAL A 229 -12.36 -5.31 -12.94
C VAL A 229 -10.96 -5.68 -13.51
N GLY A 230 -10.51 -4.79 -14.43
CA GLY A 230 -9.12 -4.36 -14.78
C GLY A 230 -8.31 -5.29 -15.69
N GLY A 231 -7.62 -4.88 -16.76
CA GLY A 231 -7.29 -3.63 -17.51
C GLY A 231 -6.61 -4.09 -18.83
N GLU A 232 -6.39 -3.36 -19.94
CA GLU A 232 -6.12 -1.95 -20.21
C GLU A 232 -6.44 -1.59 -21.68
N SER A 233 -6.37 -0.30 -21.96
CA SER A 233 -6.81 0.46 -23.13
C SER A 233 -6.08 0.16 -24.45
N LEU A 234 -6.89 -0.04 -25.49
CA LEU A 234 -6.65 0.45 -26.85
C LEU A 234 -7.51 1.71 -27.00
N GLU A 235 -7.03 2.77 -27.65
CA GLU A 235 -7.72 4.07 -27.81
C GLU A 235 -9.24 3.92 -27.94
N VAL A 236 -9.92 4.27 -26.84
CA VAL A 236 -11.35 4.06 -26.66
C VAL A 236 -12.02 5.39 -26.96
N GLY A 237 -12.89 5.43 -27.99
CA GLY A 237 -13.74 6.59 -28.24
C GLY A 237 -14.52 7.00 -26.99
N ASP A 238 -14.75 8.30 -26.84
CA ASP A 238 -15.26 8.96 -25.63
C ASP A 238 -16.54 8.30 -25.03
N ASP A 239 -17.36 7.69 -25.89
CA ASP A 239 -18.59 6.98 -25.50
C ASP A 239 -18.35 5.63 -24.81
N VAL A 240 -17.31 4.89 -25.20
CA VAL A 240 -16.95 3.60 -24.57
C VAL A 240 -16.19 3.84 -23.27
N GLN A 241 -15.46 4.96 -23.14
CA GLN A 241 -14.83 5.38 -21.90
C GLN A 241 -15.88 5.84 -20.86
N ARG A 242 -16.90 6.61 -21.29
CA ARG A 242 -18.09 6.91 -20.46
C ARG A 242 -18.82 5.64 -20.06
N GLY A 243 -19.08 4.73 -21.01
CA GLY A 243 -19.69 3.43 -20.74
C GLY A 243 -18.94 2.60 -19.70
N ARG A 244 -17.60 2.54 -19.78
CA ARG A 244 -16.75 1.86 -18.76
C ARG A 244 -16.83 2.55 -17.39
N THR A 245 -16.83 3.87 -17.36
CA THR A 245 -16.91 4.64 -16.11
C THR A 245 -18.26 4.44 -15.43
N ASP A 246 -19.34 4.40 -16.20
CA ASP A 246 -20.69 4.18 -15.68
C ASP A 246 -20.92 2.74 -15.22
N VAL A 247 -20.34 1.76 -15.92
CA VAL A 247 -20.31 0.36 -15.46
C VAL A 247 -19.51 0.24 -14.16
N MET A 248 -18.35 0.87 -14.06
CA MET A 248 -17.54 0.84 -12.85
C MET A 248 -18.24 1.51 -11.66
N ARG A 249 -18.88 2.67 -11.88
CA ARG A 249 -19.71 3.34 -10.87
C ARG A 249 -20.85 2.47 -10.41
N ARG A 250 -21.50 1.73 -11.32
CA ARG A 250 -22.58 0.80 -10.98
C ARG A 250 -22.06 -0.36 -10.13
N VAL A 251 -20.92 -0.95 -10.49
CA VAL A 251 -20.28 -2.02 -9.71
C VAL A 251 -19.92 -1.54 -8.30
N ILE A 252 -19.30 -0.36 -8.18
CA ILE A 252 -18.96 0.25 -6.89
C ILE A 252 -20.25 0.53 -6.07
N ALA A 253 -21.33 0.94 -6.72
CA ALA A 253 -22.59 1.22 -6.03
C ALA A 253 -23.34 -0.05 -5.58
N GLU A 254 -23.20 -1.16 -6.30
CA GLU A 254 -23.91 -2.42 -6.05
C GLU A 254 -23.13 -3.37 -5.12
N ASP A 255 -21.80 -3.29 -5.09
CA ASP A 255 -20.93 -4.17 -4.31
C ASP A 255 -20.18 -3.40 -3.18
N PRO A 256 -20.50 -3.66 -1.90
CA PRO A 256 -19.82 -3.05 -0.76
C PRO A 256 -18.31 -3.33 -0.71
N ASP A 257 -17.85 -4.50 -1.15
CA ASP A 257 -16.44 -4.85 -1.11
C ASP A 257 -15.66 -4.10 -2.20
N ALA A 258 -16.26 -3.94 -3.39
CA ALA A 258 -15.72 -3.08 -4.44
C ALA A 258 -15.68 -1.61 -4.04
N ALA A 259 -16.70 -1.12 -3.32
CA ALA A 259 -16.73 0.23 -2.76
C ALA A 259 -15.61 0.47 -1.74
N ASN A 260 -15.41 -0.48 -0.82
CA ASN A 260 -14.35 -0.41 0.18
C ASN A 260 -12.96 -0.45 -0.45
N ALA A 261 -12.73 -1.34 -1.42
CA ALA A 261 -11.45 -1.43 -2.13
C ALA A 261 -11.15 -0.15 -2.95
N ALA A 262 -12.17 0.45 -3.57
CA ALA A 262 -12.01 1.72 -4.28
C ALA A 262 -11.67 2.86 -3.30
N LEU A 263 -12.30 2.89 -2.12
CA LEU A 263 -12.00 3.86 -1.08
C LEU A 263 -10.58 3.69 -0.53
N GLU A 264 -10.14 2.46 -0.25
CA GLU A 264 -8.78 2.15 0.23
C GLU A 264 -7.73 2.65 -0.77
N ALA A 265 -7.91 2.38 -2.06
CA ALA A 265 -7.01 2.87 -3.11
C ALA A 265 -6.99 4.41 -3.22
N ILE A 266 -8.12 5.08 -2.97
CA ILE A 266 -8.17 6.55 -2.92
C ILE A 266 -7.40 7.08 -1.70
N VAL A 267 -7.55 6.44 -0.54
CA VAL A 267 -6.86 6.80 0.70
C VAL A 267 -5.36 6.61 0.60
N GLU A 268 -4.88 5.50 0.04
CA GLU A 268 -3.45 5.27 -0.18
C GLU A 268 -2.84 6.35 -1.08
N ARG A 269 -3.58 6.83 -2.08
CA ARG A 269 -3.10 7.87 -2.98
C ARG A 269 -3.18 9.28 -2.40
N LEU A 270 -4.08 9.52 -1.45
CA LEU A 270 -4.31 10.84 -0.85
C LEU A 270 -3.06 11.40 -0.16
N GLU A 271 -2.17 10.57 0.38
CA GLU A 271 -0.96 11.04 1.07
C GLU A 271 0.03 11.75 0.10
N ASP A 272 0.12 11.26 -1.14
CA ASP A 272 1.11 11.70 -2.13
C ASP A 272 0.54 12.60 -3.24
N ASP A 273 -0.78 12.82 -3.27
CA ASP A 273 -1.50 13.53 -4.35
C ASP A 273 -2.31 14.74 -3.83
N PRO A 274 -1.72 15.97 -3.85
CA PRO A 274 -2.38 17.18 -3.34
C PRO A 274 -3.56 17.66 -4.21
N GLU A 275 -3.59 17.29 -5.50
CA GLU A 275 -4.71 17.61 -6.39
C GLU A 275 -5.93 16.78 -6.01
N LEU A 276 -5.74 15.49 -5.73
CA LEU A 276 -6.79 14.61 -5.22
C LEU A 276 -7.31 15.07 -3.85
N GLN A 277 -6.43 15.51 -2.94
CA GLN A 277 -6.86 16.08 -1.66
C GLN A 277 -7.80 17.27 -1.85
N THR A 278 -7.43 18.19 -2.75
CA THR A 278 -8.24 19.39 -3.04
C THR A 278 -9.58 19.02 -3.67
N ALA A 279 -9.59 18.07 -4.61
CA ALA A 279 -10.82 17.58 -5.23
C ALA A 279 -11.76 16.92 -4.21
N LEU A 280 -11.24 16.11 -3.30
CA LEU A 280 -12.04 15.48 -2.24
C LEU A 280 -12.63 16.52 -1.28
N VAL A 281 -11.83 17.52 -0.88
CA VAL A 281 -12.32 18.62 -0.03
C VAL A 281 -13.44 19.39 -0.71
N HIS A 282 -13.30 19.66 -2.01
CA HIS A 282 -14.34 20.30 -2.81
C HIS A 282 -15.63 19.48 -2.83
N GLU A 283 -15.55 18.19 -3.18
CA GLU A 283 -16.70 17.27 -3.25
C GLU A 283 -17.42 17.15 -1.89
N VAL A 284 -16.66 17.06 -0.79
CA VAL A 284 -17.19 17.04 0.57
C VAL A 284 -17.89 18.35 0.92
N SER A 285 -17.38 19.48 0.44
CA SER A 285 -17.96 20.80 0.69
C SER A 285 -19.27 21.03 -0.06
N GLU A 286 -19.39 20.46 -1.27
CA GLU A 286 -20.58 20.56 -2.12
C GLU A 286 -21.71 19.62 -1.70
N THR A 287 -21.40 18.57 -0.93
CA THR A 287 -22.40 17.59 -0.45
C THR A 287 -22.73 17.78 1.05
N PRO A 288 -23.86 18.42 1.41
CA PRO A 288 -24.19 18.74 2.80
C PRO A 288 -24.29 17.52 3.73
N GLN A 289 -24.68 16.36 3.21
CA GLN A 289 -24.81 15.11 3.95
C GLN A 289 -23.44 14.56 4.37
N LEU A 290 -22.44 14.61 3.48
CA LEU A 290 -21.07 14.19 3.79
C LEU A 290 -20.44 15.12 4.83
N LYS A 291 -20.64 16.43 4.70
CA LYS A 291 -20.21 17.41 5.72
C LYS A 291 -20.81 17.11 7.09
N LYS A 292 -22.09 16.76 7.16
CA LYS A 292 -22.76 16.34 8.42
C LYS A 292 -22.20 15.03 8.96
N ALA A 293 -21.98 14.04 8.11
CA ALA A 293 -21.41 12.75 8.51
C ALA A 293 -19.99 12.89 9.06
N ILE A 294 -19.13 13.67 8.40
CA ILE A 294 -17.77 13.96 8.87
C ILE A 294 -17.79 14.72 10.19
N ALA A 295 -18.69 15.69 10.35
CA ALA A 295 -18.83 16.41 11.62
C ALA A 295 -19.31 15.48 12.76
N ALA A 296 -20.24 14.57 12.47
CA ALA A 296 -20.70 13.57 13.44
C ALA A 296 -19.57 12.59 13.81
N GLU A 297 -18.79 12.15 12.84
CA GLU A 297 -17.66 11.25 13.03
C GLU A 297 -16.53 11.93 13.83
N GLY A 298 -16.18 13.17 13.49
CA GLY A 298 -15.20 13.96 14.25
C GLY A 298 -15.64 14.19 15.71
N LYS A 299 -16.95 14.40 15.93
CA LYS A 299 -17.52 14.47 17.29
C LYS A 299 -17.39 13.14 18.03
N ARG A 300 -17.68 12.02 17.37
CA ARG A 300 -17.53 10.67 17.92
C ARG A 300 -16.09 10.38 18.32
N THR A 301 -15.12 10.67 17.44
CA THR A 301 -13.69 10.51 17.71
C THR A 301 -13.26 11.36 18.90
N SER A 302 -13.66 12.63 18.96
CA SER A 302 -13.35 13.52 20.09
C SER A 302 -13.93 13.02 21.42
N GLN A 303 -15.13 12.43 21.40
CA GLN A 303 -15.77 11.84 22.58
C GLN A 303 -15.04 10.58 23.06
N LEU A 304 -14.60 9.72 22.13
CA LEU A 304 -13.82 8.52 22.47
C LEU A 304 -12.43 8.89 22.98
N GLU A 305 -11.74 9.84 22.35
CA GLU A 305 -10.45 10.36 22.82
C GLU A 305 -10.55 10.93 24.25
N TYR A 306 -11.65 11.61 24.57
CA TYR A 306 -11.89 12.08 25.93
C TYR A 306 -12.02 10.92 26.93
N LEU A 307 -12.75 9.85 26.56
CA LEU A 307 -12.89 8.67 27.41
C LEU A 307 -11.57 7.92 27.58
N HIS A 308 -10.80 7.75 26.50
CA HIS A 308 -9.45 7.16 26.53
C HIS A 308 -8.51 7.95 27.43
N ARG A 309 -8.49 9.27 27.32
CA ARG A 309 -7.68 10.13 28.19
C ARG A 309 -7.99 9.93 29.68
N ILE A 310 -9.26 9.75 30.02
CA ILE A 310 -9.66 9.52 31.41
C ILE A 310 -9.26 8.11 31.87
N ALA A 311 -9.48 7.10 31.03
CA ALA A 311 -9.17 5.71 31.37
C ALA A 311 -7.66 5.46 31.46
N ASP A 312 -6.90 5.98 30.51
CA ASP A 312 -5.47 5.67 30.31
C ASP A 312 -4.57 6.66 31.06
N GLU A 313 -4.80 7.97 30.94
CA GLU A 313 -3.97 9.00 31.57
C GLU A 313 -4.45 9.38 32.98
N GLY A 314 -5.70 9.04 33.30
CA GLY A 314 -6.32 9.39 34.58
C GLY A 314 -6.51 10.88 34.80
N LYS A 315 -6.60 11.67 33.72
CA LYS A 315 -6.81 13.13 33.79
C LYS A 315 -8.15 13.50 33.20
N VAL A 316 -8.86 14.40 33.86
CA VAL A 316 -10.16 14.89 33.39
C VAL A 316 -10.24 16.40 33.42
N LYS A 317 -10.84 16.97 32.37
CA LYS A 317 -11.21 18.39 32.35
C LYS A 317 -12.57 18.56 33.02
N THR A 318 -12.63 19.40 34.05
CA THR A 318 -13.89 19.81 34.68
C THR A 318 -14.69 20.76 33.78
N PRO A 319 -15.97 21.05 34.06
CA PRO A 319 -16.78 21.97 33.26
C PRO A 319 -16.17 23.37 33.10
N ALA A 320 -15.46 23.89 34.13
CA ALA A 320 -14.71 25.14 34.06
C ALA A 320 -13.41 25.07 33.23
N GLY A 321 -12.98 23.86 32.83
CA GLY A 321 -11.77 23.62 32.05
C GLY A 321 -10.52 23.36 32.88
N LEU A 322 -10.67 23.14 34.20
CA LEU A 322 -9.57 22.76 35.08
C LEU A 322 -9.20 21.30 34.81
N LEU A 323 -7.90 21.00 34.71
CA LEU A 323 -7.41 19.64 34.57
C LEU A 323 -7.17 19.07 35.97
N ILE A 324 -7.94 18.08 36.37
CA ILE A 324 -7.81 17.39 37.67
C ILE A 324 -7.45 15.92 37.46
N GLU A 325 -6.87 15.29 38.48
CA GLU A 325 -6.77 13.84 38.51
C GLU A 325 -8.16 13.22 38.61
N ALA A 326 -8.46 12.28 37.73
CA ALA A 326 -9.76 11.64 37.65
C ALA A 326 -9.94 10.71 38.88
N PRO A 327 -10.98 10.95 39.70
CA PRO A 327 -11.36 10.04 40.77
C PRO A 327 -11.50 8.61 40.25
N LYS A 328 -11.16 7.62 41.09
CA LYS A 328 -11.15 6.20 40.69
C LYS A 328 -12.49 5.76 40.08
N ALA A 329 -13.61 6.20 40.65
CA ALA A 329 -14.94 5.89 40.15
C ALA A 329 -15.19 6.38 38.71
N ILE A 330 -14.64 7.53 38.33
CA ILE A 330 -14.75 8.11 36.98
C ILE A 330 -13.86 7.35 35.99
N ARG A 331 -12.64 6.96 36.41
CA ARG A 331 -11.75 6.12 35.59
C ARG A 331 -12.34 4.75 35.30
N ASP A 332 -12.85 4.09 36.35
CA ASP A 332 -13.49 2.77 36.24
C ASP A 332 -14.78 2.84 35.40
N ALA A 333 -15.53 3.95 35.45
CA ALA A 333 -16.68 4.17 34.56
C ALA A 333 -16.25 4.34 33.09
N ALA A 334 -15.25 5.18 32.81
CA ALA A 334 -14.74 5.39 31.46
C ALA A 334 -14.23 4.08 30.83
N ALA A 335 -13.43 3.30 31.56
CA ALA A 335 -12.92 2.00 31.11
C ALA A 335 -14.05 1.00 30.81
N ARG A 336 -15.08 0.93 31.68
CA ARG A 336 -16.25 0.07 31.45
C ARG A 336 -17.03 0.46 30.20
N HIS A 337 -17.22 1.76 29.95
CA HIS A 337 -17.91 2.21 28.75
C HIS A 337 -17.11 1.92 27.47
N LEU A 338 -15.80 2.13 27.49
CA LEU A 338 -14.92 1.76 26.36
C LEU A 338 -14.98 0.26 26.07
N ALA A 339 -14.89 -0.58 27.10
CA ALA A 339 -15.02 -2.03 26.96
C ALA A 339 -16.39 -2.43 26.39
N LYS A 340 -17.49 -1.79 26.83
CA LYS A 340 -18.84 -2.04 26.31
C LYS A 340 -18.96 -1.69 24.82
N ILE A 341 -18.38 -0.56 24.40
CA ILE A 341 -18.38 -0.13 22.99
C ILE A 341 -17.60 -1.13 22.12
N GLN A 342 -16.47 -1.64 22.60
CA GLN A 342 -15.64 -2.61 21.87
C GLN A 342 -16.28 -4.01 21.76
N LEU A 343 -16.95 -4.46 22.83
CA LEU A 343 -17.49 -5.83 22.93
C LEU A 343 -18.91 -5.99 22.35
N SER A 344 -19.58 -4.89 21.97
CA SER A 344 -20.97 -4.92 21.52
C SER A 344 -21.08 -4.59 20.02
N PRO A 345 -21.02 -5.60 19.13
CA PRO A 345 -21.13 -5.38 17.68
C PRO A 345 -22.54 -4.92 17.23
N THR A 346 -23.53 -4.96 18.12
CA THR A 346 -24.93 -4.60 17.83
C THR A 346 -25.28 -3.17 18.25
N LEU A 347 -24.41 -2.45 18.95
CA LEU A 347 -24.65 -1.05 19.29
C LEU A 347 -24.22 -0.15 18.14
N ASP A 348 -25.02 0.88 17.83
CA ASP A 348 -24.55 2.01 17.05
C ASP A 348 -23.37 2.66 17.79
N PRO A 349 -22.14 2.62 17.23
CA PRO A 349 -20.95 3.16 17.89
C PRO A 349 -21.06 4.66 18.17
N GLY A 350 -21.80 5.40 17.33
CA GLY A 350 -21.98 6.85 17.48
C GLY A 350 -22.85 7.21 18.68
N GLN A 351 -24.00 6.55 18.80
CA GLN A 351 -24.88 6.71 19.95
C GLN A 351 -24.21 6.24 21.25
N ALA A 352 -23.53 5.09 21.21
CA ALA A 352 -22.83 4.53 22.37
C ALA A 352 -21.74 5.46 22.91
N ALA A 353 -20.95 6.09 22.02
CA ALA A 353 -19.93 7.07 22.41
C ALA A 353 -20.55 8.33 23.03
N THR A 354 -21.67 8.81 22.50
CA THR A 354 -22.38 9.98 23.05
C THR A 354 -22.94 9.70 24.44
N GLU A 355 -23.57 8.55 24.63
CA GLU A 355 -24.11 8.13 25.94
C GLU A 355 -23.00 7.95 26.98
N ALA A 356 -21.91 7.28 26.61
CA ALA A 356 -20.74 7.08 27.46
C ALA A 356 -20.10 8.43 27.86
N TYR A 357 -19.91 9.32 26.90
CA TYR A 357 -19.39 10.67 27.15
C TYR A 357 -20.30 11.46 28.10
N GLY A 358 -21.62 11.42 27.88
CA GLY A 358 -22.60 12.08 28.73
C GLY A 358 -22.56 11.55 30.17
N SER A 359 -22.54 10.23 30.34
CA SER A 359 -22.48 9.58 31.65
C SER A 359 -21.21 9.93 32.41
N VAL A 360 -20.04 9.89 31.75
CA VAL A 360 -18.77 10.23 32.39
C VAL A 360 -18.72 11.72 32.74
N ARG A 361 -19.22 12.61 31.88
CA ARG A 361 -19.29 14.05 32.16
C ARG A 361 -20.21 14.36 33.34
N GLN A 362 -21.33 13.64 33.47
CA GLN A 362 -22.23 13.78 34.62
C GLN A 362 -21.53 13.35 35.91
N LEU A 363 -20.83 12.21 35.91
CA LEU A 363 -20.05 11.77 37.07
C LEU A 363 -18.96 12.78 37.46
N VAL A 364 -18.32 13.43 36.48
CA VAL A 364 -17.36 14.52 36.73
C VAL A 364 -18.04 15.72 37.39
N ALA A 365 -19.22 16.13 36.91
CA ALA A 365 -19.98 17.22 37.51
C ALA A 365 -20.40 16.89 38.95
N GLU A 366 -20.91 15.69 39.19
CA GLU A 366 -21.28 15.20 40.54
C GLU A 366 -20.05 15.14 41.47
N ALA A 367 -18.90 14.71 40.97
CA ALA A 367 -17.65 14.70 41.74
C ALA A 367 -17.18 16.11 42.12
N VAL A 368 -17.29 17.08 41.20
CA VAL A 368 -16.99 18.49 41.50
C VAL A 368 -17.99 19.05 42.51
N GLU A 369 -19.29 18.78 42.34
CA GLU A 369 -20.32 19.25 43.26
C GLU A 369 -20.16 18.66 44.68
N SER A 370 -19.74 17.41 44.80
CA SER A 370 -19.50 16.76 46.09
C SER A 370 -18.27 17.30 46.84
N SER A 371 -17.38 18.05 46.17
CA SER A 371 -16.12 18.55 46.74
C SER A 371 -16.12 20.08 46.82
N SER A 372 -16.33 20.63 48.02
CA SER A 372 -16.32 22.08 48.26
C SER A 372 -15.01 22.75 47.85
N ALA A 373 -13.87 22.06 48.00
CA ALA A 373 -12.58 22.53 47.54
C ALA A 373 -12.53 22.68 46.00
N LEU A 374 -12.98 21.65 45.27
CA LEU A 374 -13.04 21.68 43.80
C LEU A 374 -14.04 22.72 43.28
N GLN A 375 -15.18 22.91 43.95
CA GLN A 375 -16.13 23.97 43.60
C GLN A 375 -15.48 25.37 43.67
N SER A 376 -14.68 25.64 44.70
CA SER A 376 -14.00 26.94 44.84
C SER A 376 -12.93 27.16 43.76
N GLU A 377 -12.20 26.11 43.37
CA GLU A 377 -11.21 26.15 42.30
C GLU A 377 -11.88 26.29 40.92
N GLU A 378 -12.98 25.58 40.69
CA GLU A 378 -13.84 25.66 39.50
C GLU A 378 -14.38 27.08 39.31
N GLN A 379 -14.92 27.70 40.36
CA GLN A 379 -15.43 29.08 40.32
C GLN A 379 -14.31 30.09 39.99
N ARG A 380 -13.13 29.95 40.61
CA ARG A 380 -11.97 30.80 40.31
C ARG A 380 -11.47 30.61 38.88
N ALA A 381 -11.41 29.37 38.40
CA ALA A 381 -11.01 29.06 37.03
C ALA A 381 -12.00 29.64 36.01
N LYS A 382 -13.30 29.52 36.28
CA LYS A 382 -14.37 30.11 35.47
C LYS A 382 -14.27 31.64 35.44
N ALA A 383 -14.11 32.28 36.60
CA ALA A 383 -13.94 33.73 36.69
C ALA A 383 -12.72 34.22 35.91
N ARG A 384 -11.56 33.57 36.07
CA ARG A 384 -10.34 33.88 35.31
C ARG A 384 -10.52 33.72 33.82
N ARG A 385 -11.22 32.67 33.37
CA ARG A 385 -11.49 32.45 31.95
C ARG A 385 -12.37 33.54 31.35
N VAL A 386 -13.42 33.94 32.06
CA VAL A 386 -14.31 35.03 31.63
C VAL A 386 -13.54 36.35 31.57
N LEU A 387 -12.75 36.67 32.60
CA LEU A 387 -11.91 37.86 32.63
C LEU A 387 -10.87 37.87 31.50
N GLY A 388 -10.22 36.74 31.23
CA GLY A 388 -9.27 36.62 30.12
C GLY A 388 -9.92 36.73 28.73
N SER A 389 -11.20 36.36 28.60
CA SER A 389 -11.96 36.61 27.37
C SER A 389 -12.34 38.09 27.23
N ALA A 390 -12.81 38.71 28.32
CA ALA A 390 -13.14 40.13 28.34
C ALA A 390 -11.91 41.00 28.02
N ALA A 391 -10.75 40.69 28.60
CA ALA A 391 -9.50 41.39 28.33
C ALA A 391 -9.08 41.32 26.86
N ARG A 392 -9.24 40.15 26.20
CA ARG A 392 -8.96 40.01 24.77
C ARG A 392 -9.93 40.81 23.90
N ASN A 393 -11.21 40.84 24.25
CA ASN A 393 -12.20 41.64 23.54
C ASN A 393 -11.92 43.14 23.69
N LEU A 394 -11.55 43.59 24.89
CA LEU A 394 -11.11 44.96 25.14
C LEU A 394 -9.87 45.33 24.31
N ALA A 395 -8.88 44.44 24.21
CA ALA A 395 -7.71 44.67 23.37
C ALA A 395 -8.05 44.73 21.86
N ALA A 396 -9.02 43.93 21.40
CA ALA A 396 -9.51 43.99 20.02
C ALA A 396 -10.23 45.32 19.74
N ILE A 397 -11.06 45.79 20.69
CA ILE A 397 -11.71 47.10 20.61
C ILE A 397 -10.66 48.20 20.54
N GLN A 398 -9.64 48.17 21.42
CA GLN A 398 -8.53 49.13 21.42
C GLN A 398 -7.83 49.20 20.05
N SER A 399 -7.50 48.05 19.44
CA SER A 399 -6.88 48.00 18.12
C SER A 399 -7.75 48.58 17.00
N LEU A 400 -9.08 48.53 17.13
CA LEU A 400 -10.00 49.12 16.16
C LEU A 400 -10.10 50.64 16.33
N LEU A 401 -10.03 51.13 17.57
CA LEU A 401 -10.09 52.56 17.90
C LEU A 401 -8.84 53.31 17.45
N ASP A 402 -7.67 52.67 17.48
CA ASP A 402 -6.43 53.27 16.95
C ASP A 402 -6.48 53.57 15.44
N SER A 403 -7.49 53.05 14.73
CA SER A 403 -7.60 53.12 13.26
C SER A 403 -8.76 53.99 12.74
N LYS A 404 -9.60 54.60 13.60
CA LYS A 404 -10.79 55.37 13.20
C LYS A 404 -11.11 56.55 14.13
N GLU A 405 -11.91 57.50 13.62
CA GLU A 405 -12.59 58.50 14.46
C GLU A 405 -13.67 57.82 15.33
N VAL A 406 -13.70 58.21 16.61
CA VAL A 406 -14.61 57.69 17.62
C VAL A 406 -15.90 58.52 17.62
N ASP A 407 -17.06 57.88 17.48
CA ASP A 407 -18.36 58.56 17.58
C ASP A 407 -18.88 58.64 19.04
N GLU A 408 -19.87 59.50 19.26
CA GLU A 408 -20.41 59.82 20.59
C GLU A 408 -21.17 58.63 21.22
N ASP A 409 -21.77 57.78 20.39
CA ASP A 409 -22.44 56.55 20.80
C ASP A 409 -21.41 55.52 21.33
N LEU A 410 -20.28 55.35 20.65
CA LEU A 410 -19.23 54.44 21.09
C LEU A 410 -18.51 54.92 22.36
N LEU A 411 -18.38 56.24 22.57
CA LEU A 411 -17.92 56.79 23.85
C LEU A 411 -18.89 56.45 25.00
N THR A 412 -20.19 56.47 24.75
CA THR A 412 -21.21 56.11 25.74
C THR A 412 -21.14 54.63 26.09
N GLU A 413 -20.98 53.74 25.10
CA GLU A 413 -20.81 52.30 25.32
C GLU A 413 -19.52 51.97 26.10
N LEU A 414 -18.40 52.63 25.77
CA LEU A 414 -17.13 52.46 26.50
C LEU A 414 -17.23 52.92 27.95
N THR A 415 -17.93 54.02 28.21
CA THR A 415 -18.13 54.56 29.57
C THR A 415 -18.98 53.59 30.41
N SER A 416 -20.08 53.06 29.84
CA SER A 416 -20.91 52.05 30.52
C SER A 416 -20.13 50.76 30.83
N LEU A 417 -19.24 50.35 29.92
CA LEU A 417 -18.35 49.21 30.14
C LEU A 417 -17.35 49.47 31.27
N GLN A 418 -16.77 50.67 31.33
CA GLN A 418 -15.86 51.08 32.39
C GLN A 418 -16.56 51.08 33.77
N GLU A 419 -17.76 51.64 33.87
CA GLU A 419 -18.55 51.63 35.11
C GLU A 419 -18.83 50.21 35.59
N THR A 420 -19.18 49.31 34.66
CA THR A 420 -19.41 47.90 34.97
C THR A 420 -18.15 47.21 35.50
N VAL A 421 -16.99 47.47 34.89
CA VAL A 421 -15.70 46.93 35.35
C VAL A 421 -15.34 47.46 36.73
N ASN A 422 -15.51 48.76 36.97
CA ASN A 422 -15.25 49.36 38.27
C ASN A 422 -16.14 48.78 39.38
N GLY A 423 -17.45 48.61 39.11
CA GLY A 423 -18.38 47.97 40.04
C GLY A 423 -18.00 46.51 40.37
N LEU A 424 -17.48 45.76 39.40
CA LEU A 424 -16.95 44.40 39.64
C LEU A 424 -15.71 44.39 40.54
N VAL A 425 -14.83 45.38 40.40
CA VAL A 425 -13.63 45.52 41.25
C VAL A 425 -14.02 45.86 42.68
N GLU A 426 -14.98 46.76 42.89
CA GLU A 426 -15.49 47.11 44.22
C GLU A 426 -16.14 45.91 44.91
N GLN A 427 -16.96 45.13 44.20
CA GLN A 427 -17.53 43.90 44.73
C GLN A 427 -16.46 42.87 45.12
N ALA A 428 -15.42 42.71 44.29
CA ALA A 428 -14.32 41.79 44.60
C ALA A 428 -13.51 42.24 45.82
N ALA A 429 -13.28 43.55 45.98
CA ALA A 429 -12.61 44.12 47.14
C ALA A 429 -13.42 43.92 48.43
N HIS A 430 -14.75 44.04 48.36
CA HIS A 430 -15.66 43.78 49.49
C HIS A 430 -15.71 42.31 49.94
N ILE A 431 -15.38 41.36 49.06
CA ILE A 431 -15.35 39.92 49.37
C ILE A 431 -14.01 39.49 49.98
N GLN A 432 -12.94 40.27 49.79
CA GLN A 432 -11.60 40.00 50.34
C GLN A 432 -11.32 40.63 51.71
N GLY A 433 -12.04 41.68 52.09
CA GLY A 433 -12.00 42.30 53.42
C GLY A 433 -13.02 41.68 54.36
#